data_AF-A0A4Y2AZB6-F1
#
_entry.id   AF-A0A4Y2AZB6-F1
#
_cell.length_a   1.000
_cell.length_b   1.000
_cell.length_c   1.000
_cell.angle_alpha   90.00
_cell.angle_beta   90.00
_cell.angle_gamma   90.00
#
_symmetry.space_group_name_H-M   'P 1'
#
loop_
_entity.id
_entity.type
_entity.pdbx_description
1 polymer ?
#
loop_
_entity_poly.entity_id
_entity_poly.type
_entity_poly.pdbx_seq_one_letter_code
_entity_poly.pdbx_strand_id
1 'polypeptide(L)'
;YKYRCVIYGWDVTCAASKDWITSMGVYELKYKDQQPFYLVLVDDGTNRYAAQENLECDYGLQPISHAEVGRYFDSFHGTYYFPNEQKQQEYPDDNAVREQVLNASQFLCQEKGKA
;
A
#
# COMPACT_ATOMS: atom_id res chain seq x y z
N TYR A 1 -10.63 -11.90 6.80
CA TYR A 1 -11.52 -10.98 6.10
C TYR A 1 -10.80 -10.39 4.90
N LYS A 2 -11.44 -10.29 3.73
CA LYS A 2 -10.86 -9.64 2.54
C LYS A 2 -11.43 -8.23 2.44
N TYR A 3 -10.61 -7.23 2.70
CA TYR A 3 -10.96 -5.82 2.51
C TYR A 3 -9.93 -5.19 1.58
N ARG A 4 -10.36 -4.23 0.76
CA ARG A 4 -9.45 -3.44 -0.07
C ARG A 4 -8.91 -2.27 0.75
N CYS A 5 -7.66 -1.92 0.52
CA CYS A 5 -7.02 -0.81 1.19
C CYS A 5 -5.96 -0.16 0.31
N VAL A 6 -5.56 1.06 0.66
CA VAL A 6 -4.41 1.76 0.06
C VAL A 6 -3.41 2.12 1.15
N ILE A 7 -2.13 1.91 0.87
CA ILE A 7 -1.01 2.22 1.76
C ILE A 7 -0.68 3.71 1.63
N TYR A 8 -0.64 4.45 2.75
CA TYR A 8 -0.27 5.87 2.79
C TYR A 8 1.01 6.15 3.63
N GLY A 9 1.61 5.11 4.19
CA GLY A 9 2.88 5.17 4.91
C GLY A 9 3.38 3.78 5.29
N TRP A 10 4.66 3.67 5.62
CA TRP A 10 5.30 2.41 5.95
C TRP A 10 6.46 2.59 6.96
N ASP A 11 6.73 1.53 7.71
CA ASP A 11 7.90 1.40 8.59
C ASP A 11 8.66 0.11 8.24
N VAL A 12 10.00 0.14 8.29
CA VAL A 12 10.85 -1.05 8.00
C VAL A 12 10.55 -2.20 8.97
N THR A 13 10.25 -1.87 10.22
CA THR A 13 9.84 -2.79 11.30
C THR A 13 8.68 -2.18 12.07
N CYS A 14 7.95 -2.97 12.85
CA CYS A 14 6.81 -2.48 13.62
C CYS A 14 7.21 -1.32 14.56
N ALA A 15 6.61 -0.15 14.37
CA ALA A 15 6.83 1.04 15.17
C ALA A 15 5.80 1.21 16.32
N ALA A 16 4.86 0.28 16.45
CA ALA A 16 3.83 0.31 17.49
C ALA A 16 4.40 0.01 18.89
N SER A 17 3.68 0.42 19.93
CA SER A 17 4.07 0.13 21.31
C SER A 17 4.00 -1.37 21.61
N LYS A 18 4.80 -1.83 22.59
CA LYS A 18 4.80 -3.24 23.02
C LYS A 18 3.41 -3.71 23.49
N ASP A 19 2.65 -2.84 24.14
CA ASP A 19 1.29 -3.13 24.60
C ASP A 19 0.37 -3.38 23.41
N TRP A 20 0.47 -2.55 22.37
CA TRP A 20 -0.30 -2.73 21.15
C TRP A 20 0.12 -4.00 20.40
N ILE A 21 1.43 -4.24 20.24
CA ILE A 21 2.00 -5.44 19.61
C ILE A 21 1.47 -6.71 20.28
N THR A 22 1.43 -6.72 21.62
CA THR A 22 0.91 -7.85 22.40
C THR A 22 -0.60 -8.00 22.22
N SER A 23 -1.36 -6.90 22.34
CA SER A 23 -2.82 -6.90 22.20
C SER A 23 -3.29 -7.37 20.82
N MET A 24 -2.56 -7.00 19.77
CA MET A 24 -2.88 -7.34 18.38
C MET A 24 -2.30 -8.69 17.93
N GLY A 25 -1.64 -9.44 18.82
CA GLY A 25 -1.08 -10.76 18.50
C GLY A 25 0.06 -10.70 17.48
N VAL A 26 0.79 -9.58 17.37
CA VAL A 26 1.87 -9.43 16.37
C VAL A 26 2.96 -10.48 16.58
N TYR A 27 3.25 -10.88 17.81
CA TYR A 27 4.24 -11.94 18.09
C TYR A 27 3.80 -13.35 17.65
N GLU A 28 2.53 -13.54 17.32
CA GLU A 28 1.98 -14.79 16.78
C GLU A 28 2.11 -14.87 15.26
N LEU A 29 2.40 -13.75 14.60
CA LEU A 29 2.68 -13.68 13.17
C LEU A 29 4.00 -14.38 12.83
N LYS A 30 4.12 -14.85 11.58
CA LYS A 30 5.29 -15.62 11.14
C LYS A 30 6.58 -14.80 11.23
N TYR A 31 6.52 -13.53 10.82
CA TYR A 31 7.67 -12.63 10.82
C TYR A 31 7.64 -11.61 11.97
N LYS A 32 6.63 -11.72 12.86
CA LYS A 32 6.51 -10.93 14.09
C LYS A 32 6.59 -9.43 13.81
N ASP A 33 7.33 -8.70 14.64
CA ASP A 33 7.60 -7.26 14.54
C ASP A 33 8.81 -6.92 13.65
N GLN A 34 9.51 -7.93 13.10
CA GLN A 34 10.74 -7.79 12.30
C GLN A 34 10.47 -7.78 10.78
N GLN A 35 9.28 -7.33 10.39
CA GLN A 35 8.87 -7.18 8.99
C GLN A 35 8.34 -5.77 8.76
N PRO A 36 8.18 -5.33 7.51
CA PRO A 36 7.53 -4.06 7.23
C PRO A 36 6.09 -4.01 7.73
N PHE A 37 5.69 -2.86 8.23
CA PHE A 37 4.32 -2.54 8.58
C PHE A 37 3.85 -1.33 7.79
N TYR A 38 2.56 -1.30 7.51
CA TYR A 38 1.95 -0.31 6.64
C TYR A 38 0.78 0.38 7.32
N LEU A 39 0.74 1.69 7.17
CA LEU A 39 -0.42 2.51 7.47
C LEU A 39 -1.35 2.45 6.27
N VAL A 40 -2.57 1.93 6.46
CA VAL A 40 -3.53 1.70 5.38
C VAL A 40 -4.87 2.37 5.64
N LEU A 41 -5.47 2.94 4.59
CA LEU A 41 -6.87 3.34 4.57
C LEU A 41 -7.70 2.19 3.99
N VAL A 42 -8.73 1.76 4.69
CA VAL A 42 -9.54 0.58 4.31
C VAL A 42 -10.89 1.01 3.75
N ASP A 43 -11.42 0.26 2.79
CA ASP A 43 -12.72 0.54 2.14
C ASP A 43 -13.92 0.59 3.12
N ASP A 44 -13.76 0.08 4.35
CA ASP A 44 -14.75 0.14 5.42
C ASP A 44 -14.75 1.49 6.20
N GLY A 45 -13.90 2.44 5.81
CA GLY A 45 -13.77 3.75 6.45
C GLY A 45 -12.80 3.77 7.64
N THR A 46 -12.07 2.69 7.90
CA THR A 46 -11.08 2.61 8.99
C THR A 46 -9.64 2.80 8.52
N ASN A 47 -8.83 3.36 9.42
CA ASN A 47 -7.37 3.36 9.28
C ASN A 47 -6.81 2.19 10.07
N ARG A 48 -5.82 1.49 9.50
CA ARG A 48 -5.20 0.33 10.16
C ARG A 48 -3.68 0.36 10.03
N TYR A 49 -3.04 -0.36 10.94
CA TYR A 49 -1.61 -0.65 10.89
C TYR A 49 -1.44 -2.15 10.66
N ALA A 50 -0.94 -2.52 9.48
CA ALA A 50 -0.97 -3.89 8.99
C ALA A 50 0.46 -4.42 8.74
N ALA A 51 0.72 -5.63 9.20
CA ALA A 51 1.94 -6.37 8.87
C ALA A 51 1.96 -6.74 7.37
N GLN A 52 3.15 -6.73 6.76
CA GLN A 52 3.31 -7.13 5.35
C GLN A 52 2.69 -8.50 5.04
N GLU A 53 2.89 -9.49 5.90
CA GLU A 53 2.37 -10.84 5.67
C GLU A 53 0.84 -10.93 5.65
N ASN A 54 0.14 -9.91 6.15
CA ASN A 54 -1.32 -9.82 6.13
C ASN A 54 -1.86 -9.06 4.91
N LEU A 55 -1.00 -8.58 4.01
CA LEU A 55 -1.38 -7.83 2.82
C LEU A 55 -1.16 -8.66 1.54
N GLU A 56 -2.09 -8.50 0.59
CA GLU A 56 -1.98 -9.03 -0.76
C GLU A 56 -2.22 -7.89 -1.77
N CYS A 57 -1.54 -7.92 -2.92
CA CYS A 57 -1.76 -6.92 -3.96
C CYS A 57 -3.19 -7.03 -4.50
N ASP A 58 -3.89 -5.90 -4.56
CA ASP A 58 -5.17 -5.79 -5.25
C ASP A 58 -4.95 -5.34 -6.69
N TYR A 59 -5.70 -5.94 -7.62
CA TYR A 59 -5.69 -5.61 -9.04
C TYR A 59 -7.02 -4.97 -9.50
N GLY A 60 -7.85 -4.56 -8.54
CA GLY A 60 -9.09 -3.84 -8.80
C GLY A 60 -8.85 -2.51 -9.51
N LEU A 61 -9.72 -2.19 -10.47
CA LEU A 61 -9.65 -0.95 -11.27
C LEU A 61 -10.48 0.20 -10.69
N GLN A 62 -10.84 0.12 -9.41
CA GLN A 62 -11.76 1.05 -8.76
C GLN A 62 -11.12 1.61 -7.49
N PRO A 63 -11.28 2.93 -7.24
CA PRO A 63 -10.81 3.52 -6.01
C PRO A 63 -11.52 2.89 -4.80
N ILE A 64 -10.89 3.00 -3.63
CA ILE A 64 -11.54 2.75 -2.34
C ILE A 64 -12.39 3.97 -1.93
N SER A 65 -13.42 3.71 -1.15
CA SER A 65 -14.29 4.70 -0.51
C SER A 65 -13.80 4.99 0.90
N HIS A 66 -12.86 5.93 1.04
CA HIS A 66 -12.37 6.37 2.35
C HIS A 66 -12.22 7.90 2.41
N ALA A 67 -12.74 8.52 3.48
CA ALA A 67 -12.83 9.98 3.60
C ALA A 67 -11.47 10.69 3.57
N GLU A 68 -10.42 10.03 4.06
CA GLU A 68 -9.06 10.58 4.10
C GLU A 68 -8.23 10.32 2.85
N VAL A 69 -8.77 9.73 1.78
CA VAL A 69 -7.98 9.51 0.54
C VAL A 69 -7.37 10.82 0.02
N GLY A 70 -8.18 11.88 -0.07
CA GLY A 70 -7.72 13.20 -0.53
C GLY A 70 -6.71 13.88 0.40
N ARG A 71 -6.50 13.35 1.62
CA ARG A 71 -5.47 13.85 2.53
C ARG A 71 -4.06 13.45 2.10
N TYR A 72 -3.91 12.30 1.43
CA TYR A 72 -2.62 11.69 1.11
C TYR A 72 -2.37 11.56 -0.39
N PHE A 73 -3.43 11.46 -1.18
CA PHE A 73 -3.36 11.24 -2.62
C PHE A 73 -4.03 12.39 -3.37
N ASP A 74 -3.43 12.74 -4.50
CA ASP A 74 -3.95 13.77 -5.40
C ASP A 74 -5.00 13.18 -6.35
N SER A 75 -4.75 11.98 -6.88
CA SER A 75 -5.62 11.37 -7.90
C SER A 75 -5.48 9.84 -7.95
N PHE A 76 -6.45 9.19 -8.60
CA PHE A 76 -6.46 7.75 -8.87
C PHE A 76 -6.27 7.50 -10.37
N HIS A 77 -5.27 6.71 -10.74
CA HIS A 77 -4.85 6.45 -12.12
C HIS A 77 -5.28 5.06 -12.60
N GLY A 78 -6.49 4.63 -12.22
CA GLY A 78 -7.08 3.36 -12.66
C GLY A 78 -6.55 2.13 -11.93
N THR A 79 -5.24 2.01 -11.70
CA THR A 79 -4.61 0.88 -11.00
C THR A 79 -3.85 1.27 -9.74
N TYR A 80 -3.57 2.56 -9.54
CA TYR A 80 -2.83 3.05 -8.39
C TYR A 80 -3.25 4.49 -8.04
N TYR A 81 -2.93 4.91 -6.83
CA TYR A 81 -3.08 6.30 -6.39
C TYR A 81 -1.79 7.08 -6.59
N PHE A 82 -1.90 8.30 -7.09
CA PHE A 82 -0.77 9.23 -7.17
C PHE A 82 -0.67 10.02 -5.85
N PRO A 83 0.46 9.97 -5.13
CA PRO A 83 0.62 10.69 -3.86
C PRO A 83 0.62 12.20 -4.08
N ASN A 84 0.13 12.94 -3.10
CA ASN A 84 0.25 14.41 -3.13
C ASN A 84 1.69 14.87 -2.88
N GLU A 85 1.94 16.17 -3.02
CA GLU A 85 3.29 16.75 -2.89
C GLU A 85 3.92 16.46 -1.52
N GLN A 86 3.14 16.53 -0.44
CA GLN A 86 3.65 16.24 0.91
C GLN A 86 4.17 14.80 1.01
N LYS A 87 3.41 13.82 0.48
CA LYS A 87 3.83 12.42 0.52
C LYS A 87 5.01 12.12 -0.41
N GLN A 88 5.12 12.84 -1.53
CA GLN A 88 6.31 12.74 -2.39
C GLN A 88 7.57 13.29 -1.71
N GLN A 89 7.45 14.35 -0.89
CA GLN A 89 8.56 14.87 -0.10
C GLN A 89 8.92 13.95 1.08
N GLU A 90 7.92 13.32 1.71
CA GLU A 90 8.12 12.37 2.81
C GLU A 90 8.79 11.06 2.34
N TYR A 91 8.46 10.59 1.14
CA TYR A 91 9.01 9.36 0.54
C TYR A 91 9.54 9.62 -0.88
N PRO A 92 10.69 10.31 -1.03
CA PRO A 92 11.21 10.69 -2.35
C PRO A 92 11.61 9.48 -3.22
N ASP A 93 12.06 8.39 -2.59
CA ASP A 93 12.52 7.18 -3.30
C ASP A 93 11.35 6.39 -3.92
N ASP A 94 10.13 6.54 -3.40
CA ASP A 94 8.94 5.84 -3.90
C ASP A 94 8.61 6.20 -5.35
N ASN A 95 9.03 7.38 -5.82
CA ASN A 95 8.79 7.76 -7.21
C ASN A 95 9.55 6.87 -8.20
N ALA A 96 10.84 6.64 -7.96
CA ALA A 96 11.65 5.78 -8.83
C ALA A 96 11.13 4.33 -8.82
N VAL A 97 10.71 3.82 -7.65
CA VAL A 97 10.12 2.48 -7.53
C VAL A 97 8.79 2.38 -8.27
N ARG A 98 7.91 3.38 -8.13
CA ARG A 98 6.64 3.44 -8.85
C ARG A 98 6.86 3.40 -10.36
N GLU A 99 7.76 4.23 -10.89
CA GLU A 99 8.08 4.26 -12.32
C GLU A 99 8.59 2.90 -12.81
N GLN A 100 9.46 2.24 -12.06
CA GLN A 100 9.94 0.89 -12.39
C GLN A 100 8.80 -0.14 -12.45
N VAL A 101 7.90 -0.13 -11.46
CA VAL A 101 6.75 -1.06 -11.39
C VAL A 101 5.77 -0.81 -12.54
N LEU A 102 5.46 0.45 -12.84
CA LEU A 102 4.56 0.82 -13.92
C LEU A 102 5.14 0.44 -15.29
N ASN A 103 6.43 0.68 -15.52
CA ASN A 103 7.11 0.29 -16.75
C ASN A 103 7.14 -1.23 -16.92
N ALA A 104 7.43 -1.99 -15.86
CA ALA A 104 7.40 -3.46 -15.89
C ALA A 104 6.02 -4.02 -16.26
N SER A 105 4.95 -3.36 -15.81
CA SER A 105 3.56 -3.76 -16.07
C SER A 105 3.11 -3.50 -17.52
N GLN A 106 3.75 -2.58 -18.23
CA GLN A 106 3.45 -2.27 -19.64
C GLN A 106 4.01 -3.32 -20.62
N PHE A 107 4.98 -4.14 -20.23
CA PHE A 107 5.59 -5.17 -21.10
C PHE A 107 4.69 -6.41 -21.36
N LEU A 108 3.47 -6.46 -20.81
CA LEU A 108 2.57 -7.63 -20.95
C LEU A 108 1.65 -7.60 -22.19
N CYS A 109 1.67 -6.55 -23.01
CA CYS A 109 0.94 -6.51 -24.29
C CYS A 109 1.82 -6.01 -25.43
N GLN A 110 2.55 -6.92 -26.07
CA GLN A 110 3.07 -6.71 -27.43
C GLN A 110 2.28 -7.60 -28.39
N GLU A 111 1.66 -7.01 -29.42
CA GLU A 111 1.12 -7.77 -30.55
C GLU A 111 2.28 -8.52 -31.21
N LYS A 112 2.17 -9.84 -31.35
CA LYS A 112 3.02 -10.57 -32.30
C LYS A 112 2.65 -10.09 -33.70
N GLY A 113 3.57 -9.35 -34.32
CA GLY A 113 3.46 -8.95 -35.71
C GLY A 113 3.05 -10.14 -36.58
N LYS A 114 1.98 -9.95 -37.36
CA LYS A 114 1.49 -10.92 -38.34
C LYS A 114 2.64 -11.24 -39.32
N ALA A 115 2.94 -12.53 -39.46
CA ALA A 115 3.69 -13.04 -40.61
C ALA A 115 2.80 -13.05 -41.85
#